data_AF-A0ABD3W5B3-F1
#
_entry.id   AF-A0ABD3W5B3-F1
#
_cell.length_a   1.000
_cell.length_b   1.000
_cell.length_c   1.000
_cell.angle_alpha   90.00
_cell.angle_beta   90.00
_cell.angle_gamma   90.00
#
_symmetry.space_group_name_H-M   'P 1'
#
loop_
_entity.id
_entity.type
_entity.pdbx_description
1 polymer ?
#
loop_
_entity_poly.entity_id
_entity_poly.type
_entity_poly.pdbx_seq_one_letter_code
_entity_poly.pdbx_strand_id
1 'polypeptide(L)'
;MPKYKREEWKHVLVLDYKDNVTLSYVSCIYYDKECHGGVIRIRGHLHGNPKCGIRKCSKVQCEVQQTLKKQGSVRLKMEVRIRYKRNLDALEKATSRL
;
A
#
# COMPACT_ATOMS: atom_id res chain seq x y z
N MET A 1 -13.91 7.80 -12.49
CA MET A 1 -13.06 6.77 -11.83
C MET A 1 -11.74 7.41 -11.40
N PRO A 2 -11.24 7.22 -10.17
CA PRO A 2 -10.00 7.88 -9.72
C PRO A 2 -8.80 7.37 -10.52
N LYS A 3 -8.03 8.29 -11.10
CA LYS A 3 -6.96 8.06 -12.10
C LYS A 3 -5.73 7.27 -11.61
N TYR A 4 -5.68 6.85 -10.33
CA TYR A 4 -4.51 6.18 -9.75
C TYR A 4 -4.89 5.08 -8.76
N LYS A 5 -5.59 4.04 -9.22
CA LYS A 5 -5.75 2.82 -8.43
C LYS A 5 -4.46 2.00 -8.49
N ARG A 6 -3.78 1.88 -7.34
CA ARG A 6 -2.55 1.08 -7.12
C ARG A 6 -2.79 -0.40 -7.42
N GLU A 7 -1.72 -1.19 -7.53
CA GLU A 7 -1.77 -2.61 -7.94
C GLU A 7 -2.73 -3.45 -7.11
N GLU A 8 -2.84 -3.18 -5.80
CA GLU A 8 -3.75 -3.90 -4.90
C GLU A 8 -5.21 -3.81 -5.35
N TRP A 9 -5.60 -2.69 -5.95
CA TRP A 9 -6.97 -2.45 -6.38
C TRP A 9 -7.35 -3.22 -7.63
N LYS A 10 -6.39 -3.81 -8.35
CA LYS A 10 -6.66 -4.73 -9.48
C LYS A 10 -7.13 -6.10 -8.98
N HIS A 11 -6.94 -6.39 -7.70
CA HIS A 11 -7.21 -7.67 -7.07
C HIS A 11 -8.45 -7.62 -6.15
N VAL A 12 -9.21 -6.52 -6.20
CA VAL A 12 -10.45 -6.37 -5.45
C VAL A 12 -11.51 -5.65 -6.28
N LEU A 13 -12.78 -6.00 -6.05
CA LEU A 13 -13.93 -5.27 -6.55
C LEU A 13 -14.35 -4.23 -5.52
N VAL A 14 -14.58 -2.99 -5.93
CA VAL A 14 -15.10 -1.95 -5.03
C VAL A 14 -16.61 -2.05 -5.02
N LEU A 15 -17.17 -2.42 -3.87
CA LEU A 15 -18.62 -2.59 -3.66
C LEU A 15 -19.28 -1.28 -3.20
N ASP A 16 -18.62 -0.52 -2.34
CA ASP A 16 -19.05 0.82 -1.92
C ASP A 16 -17.84 1.75 -1.86
N TYR A 17 -17.93 2.86 -2.60
CA TYR A 17 -16.91 3.90 -2.65
C TYR A 17 -17.34 5.07 -1.78
N LYS A 18 -16.83 5.09 -0.54
CA LYS A 18 -16.81 6.31 0.27
C LYS A 18 -15.55 7.09 -0.05
N ASP A 19 -15.68 8.39 -0.29
CA ASP A 19 -14.61 9.32 -0.70
C ASP A 19 -13.36 9.31 0.20
N ASN A 20 -13.45 8.71 1.38
CA ASN A 20 -12.32 8.48 2.25
C ASN A 20 -11.64 7.15 1.91
N VAL A 21 -10.44 7.28 1.34
CA VAL A 21 -9.38 6.27 1.04
C VAL A 21 -9.16 5.22 2.15
N THR A 22 -9.71 5.44 3.34
CA THR A 22 -9.61 4.61 4.55
C THR A 22 -10.72 3.57 4.72
N LEU A 23 -11.91 3.74 4.13
CA LEU A 23 -13.11 2.93 4.46
C LEU A 23 -13.88 2.38 3.25
N SER A 24 -13.22 2.13 2.12
CA SER A 24 -13.88 1.48 0.99
C SER A 24 -14.34 0.06 1.36
N TYR A 25 -15.54 -0.31 0.90
CA TYR A 25 -16.01 -1.69 0.97
C TYR A 25 -15.58 -2.41 -0.30
N VAL A 26 -14.82 -3.49 -0.14
CA VAL A 26 -14.25 -4.21 -1.29
C VAL A 26 -14.41 -5.72 -1.14
N SER A 27 -14.58 -6.43 -2.25
CA SER A 27 -14.54 -7.89 -2.30
C SER A 27 -13.25 -8.39 -2.94
N CYS A 28 -12.68 -9.46 -2.41
CA CYS A 28 -11.50 -10.10 -3.00
C CYS A 28 -11.88 -10.99 -4.19
N ILE A 29 -11.30 -10.74 -5.36
CA ILE A 29 -11.64 -11.46 -6.61
C ILE A 29 -11.31 -12.96 -6.60
N TYR A 30 -10.53 -13.43 -5.61
CA TYR A 30 -10.05 -14.80 -5.56
C TYR A 30 -11.00 -15.74 -4.80
N TYR A 31 -11.79 -15.24 -3.86
CA TYR A 31 -12.67 -16.07 -3.03
C TYR A 31 -13.91 -15.34 -2.50
N ASP A 32 -14.25 -14.21 -3.14
CA ASP A 32 -15.47 -13.41 -2.94
C ASP A 32 -15.78 -13.02 -1.49
N LYS A 33 -14.74 -12.89 -0.66
CA LYS A 33 -14.92 -12.38 0.69
C LYS A 33 -14.77 -10.88 0.73
N GLU A 34 -15.73 -10.29 1.41
CA GLU A 34 -15.82 -8.87 1.63
C GLU A 34 -14.83 -8.44 2.73
N CYS A 35 -14.17 -7.32 2.46
CA CYS A 35 -13.16 -6.70 3.30
C CYS A 35 -13.49 -5.22 3.42
N HIS A 36 -13.51 -4.71 4.66
CA HIS A 36 -13.65 -3.28 4.91
C HIS A 36 -12.27 -2.64 5.09
N GLY A 37 -11.97 -1.65 4.25
CA GLY A 37 -10.90 -0.69 4.50
C GLY A 37 -10.04 -0.32 3.30
N GLY A 38 -9.12 0.60 3.54
CA GLY A 38 -8.22 1.14 2.53
C GLY A 38 -7.06 0.21 2.11
N VAL A 39 -6.15 0.78 1.32
CA VAL A 39 -4.99 0.09 0.71
C VAL A 39 -4.20 -0.80 1.67
N ILE A 40 -4.00 -0.36 2.91
CA ILE A 40 -3.22 -1.12 3.92
C ILE A 40 -3.90 -2.46 4.22
N ARG A 41 -5.23 -2.42 4.38
CA ARG A 41 -6.02 -3.61 4.69
C ARG A 41 -6.11 -4.55 3.49
N ILE A 42 -6.33 -3.99 2.30
CA ILE A 42 -6.31 -4.74 1.04
C ILE A 42 -4.95 -5.43 0.86
N ARG A 43 -3.84 -4.71 1.02
CA ARG A 43 -2.49 -5.28 0.90
C ARG A 43 -2.22 -6.34 1.97
N GLY A 44 -2.65 -6.08 3.21
CA GLY A 44 -2.54 -7.05 4.31
C GLY A 44 -3.28 -8.34 4.01
N HIS A 45 -4.44 -8.24 3.37
CA HIS A 45 -5.22 -9.38 2.93
C HIS A 45 -4.57 -10.15 1.76
N LEU A 46 -4.06 -9.44 0.73
CA LEU A 46 -3.50 -10.07 -0.47
C LEU A 46 -2.11 -10.71 -0.24
N HIS A 47 -1.22 -9.99 0.45
CA HIS A 47 0.17 -10.41 0.65
C HIS A 47 0.41 -11.04 2.03
N GLY A 48 -0.36 -10.64 3.04
CA GLY A 48 -0.07 -10.88 4.45
C GLY A 48 0.81 -9.77 5.01
N ASN A 49 0.25 -8.89 5.85
CA ASN A 49 1.04 -7.91 6.60
C ASN A 49 0.93 -8.25 8.10
N PRO A 50 2.05 -8.58 8.78
CA PRO A 50 2.02 -8.98 10.19
C PRO A 50 1.48 -7.88 11.11
N LYS A 51 1.54 -6.61 10.69
CA LYS A 51 1.06 -5.47 11.49
C LYS A 51 -0.46 -5.23 11.39
N CYS A 52 -1.15 -5.93 10.48
CA CYS A 52 -2.52 -5.54 10.13
C CYS A 52 -3.61 -6.43 10.73
N GLY A 53 -3.29 -7.52 11.45
CA GLY A 53 -4.28 -8.42 12.06
C GLY A 53 -5.27 -9.04 11.06
N ILE A 54 -5.01 -8.90 9.76
CA ILE A 54 -5.90 -9.32 8.68
C ILE A 54 -5.46 -10.68 8.18
N ARG A 55 -6.43 -11.60 8.09
CA ARG A 55 -6.20 -12.92 7.52
C ARG A 55 -5.80 -12.80 6.05
N LYS A 56 -4.65 -13.38 5.71
CA LYS A 56 -4.16 -13.49 4.33
C LYS A 56 -5.08 -14.39 3.50
N CYS A 57 -5.34 -14.00 2.26
CA CYS A 57 -6.00 -14.87 1.28
C CYS A 57 -5.08 -16.02 0.87
N SER A 58 -5.54 -17.27 1.01
CA SER A 58 -4.81 -18.44 0.52
C SER A 58 -4.91 -18.64 -1.00
N LYS A 59 -5.92 -18.04 -1.65
CA LYS A 59 -6.17 -18.18 -3.09
C LYS A 59 -5.46 -17.14 -3.95
N VAL A 60 -4.80 -16.15 -3.36
CA VAL A 60 -4.00 -15.18 -4.11
C VAL A 60 -2.74 -15.85 -4.63
N GLN A 61 -2.55 -15.81 -5.94
CA GLN A 61 -1.39 -16.37 -6.63
C GLN A 61 -0.06 -15.77 -6.15
N CYS A 62 1.03 -16.54 -6.23
CA CYS A 62 2.34 -16.15 -5.70
C CYS A 62 2.89 -14.89 -6.40
N GLU A 63 2.68 -14.79 -7.71
CA GLU A 63 3.15 -13.71 -8.59
C GLU A 63 2.58 -12.35 -8.15
N VAL A 64 1.29 -12.34 -7.79
CA VAL A 64 0.61 -11.16 -7.25
C VAL A 64 1.24 -10.76 -5.92
N GLN A 65 1.48 -11.72 -5.03
CA GLN A 65 2.14 -11.45 -3.75
C GLN A 65 3.54 -10.87 -3.95
N GLN A 66 4.34 -11.42 -4.87
CA GLN A 66 5.68 -10.92 -5.18
C GLN A 66 5.65 -9.49 -5.74
N THR A 67 4.69 -9.19 -6.61
CA THR A 67 4.50 -7.87 -7.21
C THR A 67 4.20 -6.82 -6.14
N LEU A 68 3.28 -7.13 -5.23
CA LEU A 68 2.94 -6.26 -4.09
C LEU A 68 4.13 -6.07 -3.13
N LYS A 69 4.95 -7.11 -2.94
CA LYS A 69 6.19 -7.02 -2.13
C LYS A 69 7.21 -6.07 -2.73
N LYS A 70 7.47 -6.21 -4.03
CA LYS A 70 8.43 -5.37 -4.78
C LYS A 70 8.04 -3.91 -4.70
N GLN A 71 6.76 -3.58 -4.92
CA GLN A 71 6.26 -2.21 -4.78
C GLN A 71 6.46 -1.63 -3.36
N GLY A 72 6.24 -2.44 -2.32
CA GLY A 72 6.53 -2.05 -0.94
C GLY A 72 8.01 -1.70 -0.72
N SER A 73 8.92 -2.52 -1.24
CA SER A 73 10.37 -2.32 -1.10
C SER A 73 10.87 -1.07 -1.86
N VAL A 74 10.41 -0.87 -3.09
CA VAL A 74 10.76 0.32 -3.89
C VAL A 74 10.33 1.60 -3.17
N ARG A 75 9.12 1.61 -2.60
CA ARG A 75 8.61 2.76 -1.85
C ARG A 75 9.45 3.05 -0.60
N LEU A 76 9.80 2.04 0.18
CA LEU A 76 10.66 2.21 1.36
C LEU A 76 12.02 2.80 0.97
N LYS A 77 12.65 2.30 -0.11
CA LYS A 77 13.92 2.84 -0.62
C LYS A 77 13.79 4.31 -1.03
N MET A 78 12.67 4.68 -1.66
CA MET A 78 12.43 6.06 -2.09
C MET A 78 12.16 6.99 -0.90
N GLU A 79 11.37 6.55 0.09
CA GLU A 79 11.12 7.30 1.33
C GLU A 79 12.43 7.54 2.12
N VAL A 80 13.32 6.54 2.17
CA VAL A 80 14.67 6.66 2.77
C VAL A 80 15.52 7.70 2.02
N ARG A 81 15.55 7.64 0.68
CA ARG A 81 16.29 8.61 -0.15
C ARG A 81 15.79 10.03 0.04
N ILE A 82 14.47 10.24 0.05
CA ILE A 82 13.86 11.56 0.27
C ILE A 82 14.24 12.08 1.65
N ARG A 83 14.17 11.23 2.69
CA ARG A 83 14.56 11.61 4.05
C ARG A 83 16.03 11.99 4.14
N TYR A 84 16.91 11.21 3.52
CA TYR A 84 18.34 11.49 3.49
C TYR A 84 18.64 12.83 2.81
N LYS A 85 18.02 13.10 1.64
CA LYS A 85 18.16 14.38 0.94
C LYS A 85 17.70 15.56 1.82
N ARG A 86 16.53 15.46 2.45
CA ARG A 86 16.03 16.49 3.37
C ARG A 86 16.98 16.77 4.54
N ASN A 87 17.63 15.73 5.06
CA ASN A 87 18.60 15.89 6.14
C ASN A 87 19.88 16.59 5.65
N LEU A 88 20.35 16.29 4.44
CA LEU A 88 21.48 17.00 3.82
C LEU A 88 21.15 18.47 3.58
N ASP A 89 20.01 18.76 2.96
CA ASP A 89 19.56 20.14 2.69
C ASP A 89 19.42 20.95 4.00
N ALA A 90 18.97 20.30 5.08
CA ALA A 90 18.85 20.94 6.40
C ALA A 90 20.23 21.22 7.05
N LEU A 91 21.20 20.32 6.88
CA LEU A 91 22.56 20.50 7.38
C LEU A 91 23.27 21.62 6.63
N GLU A 92 23.18 21.64 5.30
CA GLU A 92 23.77 22.68 4.45
C GLU A 92 23.26 24.08 4.84
N LYS A 93 21.94 24.21 5.05
CA LYS A 93 21.31 25.44 5.51
C LYS A 93 21.75 25.88 6.92
N ALA A 94 22.06 24.92 7.79
CA ALA A 94 22.56 25.22 9.14
C ALA A 94 24.01 25.71 9.09
N THR A 95 24.84 25.12 8.21
CA THR A 95 26.24 25.48 8.05
C THR A 95 26.46 26.76 7.25
N SER A 96 25.56 27.11 6.31
CA SER A 96 25.65 28.33 5.50
C SER A 96 25.21 29.61 6.23
N ARG A 97 24.83 29.52 7.50
CA ARG A 97 24.41 30.63 8.37
C ARG A 97 25.43 30.96 9.45
N LEU A 98 26.56 30.26 9.46
CA LEU A 98 27.76 30.53 10.27
C LEU A 98 28.79 31.23 9.38
#